data_AF-A0A178MDC1-F1
#
_entry.id   AF-A0A178MDC1-F1
#
_cell.length_a   1.000
_cell.length_b   1.000
_cell.length_c   1.000
_cell.angle_alpha   90.00
_cell.angle_beta   90.00
_cell.angle_gamma   90.00
#
_symmetry.space_group_name_H-M   'P 1'
#
loop_
_entity.id
_entity.type
_entity.pdbx_description
1 polymer ?
#
loop_
_entity_poly.entity_id
_entity_poly.type
_entity_poly.pdbx_seq_one_letter_code
_entity_poly.pdbx_strand_id
1 'polypeptide(L)'
;MQSFFAWLTQIQSTNEDDLRRGRTTIIVALVMIGLAVLAIPISLLSDTALSGVAIITIGITAYLVTITVTRLGRVNLGGFILITFIILPILAPIIIAASPTSPLTSPFYLILALLVAGLTLRPALIWVVLAINVVGLFIAWNIAGVPLFANAIETSLEAAAIFLQIGAALFTFVGGKITDGALQEARRLREDARQSAARLAELNASLETQVAQRTAALQTALRDLELRAAEQARLLAENEQQRQAIRELSVPVLPVRDTTLVMPLIGAIDSTRLSDMQEHALEQIEQTGARELLIDVTGVPVIDTQVAKGLIQLVEAARLMGTRVMLAGIRPEVAQTLVSLGVDLSSIRTFSTLQAALAQRS
;
A
#
# COMPACT_ATOMS: atom_id res chain seq x y z
N MET A 1 -27.75 -31.73 15.24
CA MET A 1 -28.12 -31.87 13.80
C MET A 1 -26.98 -31.50 12.85
N GLN A 2 -26.24 -30.40 13.06
CA GLN A 2 -25.16 -29.98 12.13
C GLN A 2 -24.03 -31.02 11.97
N SER A 3 -23.64 -31.73 13.04
CA SER A 3 -22.62 -32.78 13.01
C SER A 3 -23.03 -34.01 12.18
N PHE A 4 -24.29 -34.43 12.27
CA PHE A 4 -24.82 -35.56 11.50
C PHE A 4 -24.88 -35.26 9.99
N PHE A 5 -25.32 -34.05 9.62
CA PHE A 5 -25.37 -33.64 8.22
C PHE A 5 -23.97 -33.48 7.61
N ALA A 6 -23.01 -32.94 8.38
CA ALA A 6 -21.61 -32.84 7.96
C ALA A 6 -20.97 -34.23 7.76
N TRP A 7 -21.23 -35.17 8.66
CA TRP A 7 -20.76 -36.56 8.53
C TRP A 7 -21.38 -37.27 7.32
N LEU A 8 -22.67 -37.05 7.07
CA LEU A 8 -23.39 -37.70 5.97
C LEU A 8 -22.92 -37.18 4.60
N THR A 9 -22.54 -35.91 4.52
CA THR A 9 -22.10 -35.24 3.28
C THR A 9 -20.58 -35.29 3.04
N GLN A 10 -19.83 -36.01 3.89
CA GLN A 10 -18.43 -36.35 3.60
C GLN A 10 -18.35 -37.37 2.48
N ILE A 11 -17.76 -36.95 1.36
CA ILE A 11 -17.57 -37.73 0.14
C ILE A 11 -16.08 -37.88 -0.10
N GLN A 12 -15.62 -39.10 -0.38
CA GLN A 12 -14.23 -39.40 -0.71
C GLN A 12 -13.92 -39.02 -2.17
N SER A 13 -13.86 -37.72 -2.47
CA SER A 13 -13.43 -37.21 -3.77
C SER A 13 -12.64 -35.92 -3.62
N THR A 14 -11.62 -35.75 -4.47
CA THR A 14 -10.82 -34.52 -4.57
C THR A 14 -11.39 -33.52 -5.59
N ASN A 15 -12.37 -33.94 -6.39
CA ASN A 15 -12.97 -33.11 -7.43
C ASN A 15 -14.19 -32.35 -6.86
N GLU A 16 -14.14 -31.01 -6.88
CA GLU A 16 -15.22 -30.16 -6.37
C GLU A 16 -16.57 -30.40 -7.05
N ASP A 17 -16.58 -30.74 -8.35
CA ASP A 17 -17.83 -30.97 -9.07
C ASP A 17 -18.50 -32.27 -8.61
N ASP A 18 -17.70 -33.29 -8.28
CA ASP A 18 -18.19 -34.54 -7.72
C ASP A 18 -18.64 -34.34 -6.26
N LEU A 19 -17.96 -33.49 -5.48
CA LEU A 19 -18.41 -33.10 -4.13
C LEU A 19 -19.78 -32.39 -4.18
N ARG A 20 -19.95 -31.41 -5.08
CA ARG A 20 -21.22 -30.68 -5.26
C ARG A 20 -22.35 -31.63 -5.64
N ARG A 21 -22.17 -32.41 -6.71
CA ARG A 21 -23.21 -33.35 -7.19
C ARG A 21 -23.46 -34.49 -6.21
N GLY A 22 -22.43 -34.98 -5.52
CA GLY A 22 -22.57 -36.00 -4.50
C GLY A 22 -23.39 -35.53 -3.31
N ARG A 23 -23.20 -34.28 -2.86
CA ARG A 23 -24.06 -33.67 -1.83
C ARG A 23 -25.51 -33.60 -2.30
N THR A 24 -25.74 -33.11 -3.51
CA THR A 24 -27.08 -33.07 -4.09
C THR A 24 -27.71 -34.47 -4.19
N THR A 25 -26.94 -35.47 -4.62
CA THR A 25 -27.40 -36.87 -4.73
C THR A 25 -27.81 -37.44 -3.38
N ILE A 26 -27.02 -37.19 -2.32
CA ILE A 26 -27.36 -37.60 -0.96
C ILE A 26 -28.62 -36.90 -0.46
N ILE A 27 -28.74 -35.58 -0.69
CA ILE A 27 -29.93 -34.81 -0.30
C ILE A 27 -31.17 -35.36 -1.01
N VAL A 28 -31.11 -35.56 -2.33
CA VAL A 28 -32.25 -36.11 -3.09
C VAL A 28 -32.60 -37.52 -2.61
N ALA A 29 -31.61 -38.39 -2.35
CA ALA A 29 -31.84 -39.73 -1.81
C ALA A 29 -32.55 -39.68 -0.44
N LEU A 30 -32.17 -38.76 0.45
CA LEU A 30 -32.85 -38.56 1.73
C LEU A 30 -34.29 -38.08 1.55
N VAL A 31 -34.54 -37.14 0.64
CA VAL A 31 -35.89 -36.67 0.32
C VAL A 31 -36.73 -37.83 -0.21
N MET A 32 -36.17 -38.67 -1.09
CA MET A 32 -36.86 -39.86 -1.60
C MET A 32 -37.15 -40.88 -0.50
N ILE A 33 -36.23 -41.10 0.45
CA ILE A 33 -36.49 -41.96 1.63
C ILE A 33 -37.65 -41.38 2.45
N GLY A 34 -37.66 -40.07 2.69
CA GLY A 34 -38.75 -39.40 3.42
C GLY A 34 -40.11 -39.59 2.74
N LEU A 35 -40.17 -39.39 1.42
CA LEU A 35 -41.38 -39.63 0.63
C LEU A 35 -41.80 -41.10 0.64
N ALA A 36 -40.85 -42.03 0.55
CA ALA A 36 -41.11 -43.46 0.61
C ALA A 36 -41.71 -43.88 1.96
N VAL A 37 -41.20 -43.34 3.07
CA VAL A 37 -41.76 -43.58 4.41
C VAL A 37 -43.18 -43.03 4.53
N LEU A 38 -43.44 -41.84 3.99
CA LEU A 38 -44.79 -41.24 3.97
C LEU A 38 -45.79 -42.05 3.13
N ALA A 39 -45.33 -42.87 2.18
CA ALA A 39 -46.19 -43.74 1.38
C ALA A 39 -46.61 -45.04 2.10
N ILE A 40 -45.95 -45.43 3.21
CA ILE A 40 -46.23 -46.68 3.94
C ILE A 40 -47.68 -46.75 4.45
N PRO A 41 -48.25 -45.73 5.11
CA PRO A 41 -49.64 -45.77 5.58
C PRO A 41 -50.64 -45.93 4.44
N ILE A 42 -50.38 -45.27 3.30
CA ILE A 42 -51.23 -45.37 2.10
C ILE A 42 -51.21 -46.80 1.57
N SER A 43 -50.03 -47.42 1.53
CA SER A 43 -49.87 -48.81 1.11
C SER A 43 -50.61 -49.79 2.04
N LEU A 44 -50.61 -49.54 3.36
CA LEU A 44 -51.27 -50.41 4.34
C LEU A 44 -52.80 -50.39 4.23
N LEU A 45 -53.37 -49.32 3.70
CA LEU A 45 -54.81 -49.18 3.47
C LEU A 45 -55.29 -49.85 2.17
N SER A 46 -54.37 -50.39 1.36
CA SER A 46 -54.68 -51.04 0.09
C SER A 46 -54.85 -52.56 0.23
N ASP A 47 -55.60 -53.17 -0.70
CA ASP A 47 -55.77 -54.64 -0.77
C ASP A 47 -54.45 -55.39 -1.01
N THR A 48 -53.36 -54.67 -1.34
CA THR A 48 -52.03 -55.21 -1.64
C THR A 48 -50.96 -54.76 -0.62
N ALA A 49 -51.37 -54.58 0.63
CA ALA A 49 -50.54 -54.02 1.71
C ALA A 49 -49.15 -54.68 1.86
N LEU A 50 -49.07 -56.01 1.87
CA LEU A 50 -47.80 -56.75 2.01
C LEU A 50 -46.81 -56.46 0.88
N SER A 51 -47.28 -56.50 -0.37
CA SER A 51 -46.44 -56.24 -1.55
C SER A 51 -46.04 -54.77 -1.66
N GLY A 52 -46.93 -53.83 -1.34
CA GLY A 52 -46.62 -52.40 -1.40
C GLY A 52 -45.59 -51.98 -0.35
N VAL A 53 -45.69 -52.49 0.89
CA VAL A 53 -44.68 -52.26 1.93
C VAL A 53 -43.33 -52.89 1.55
N ALA A 54 -43.32 -54.08 0.93
CA ALA A 54 -42.09 -54.70 0.46
C ALA A 54 -41.38 -53.86 -0.63
N ILE A 55 -42.13 -53.32 -1.61
CA ILE A 55 -41.58 -52.46 -2.66
C ILE A 55 -40.99 -51.17 -2.08
N ILE A 56 -41.71 -50.53 -1.15
CA ILE A 56 -41.23 -49.32 -0.47
C ILE A 56 -39.93 -49.61 0.30
N THR A 57 -39.86 -50.76 0.98
CA THR A 57 -38.67 -51.17 1.75
C THR A 57 -37.47 -51.38 0.83
N ILE A 58 -37.65 -52.05 -0.31
CA ILE A 58 -36.61 -52.22 -1.33
C ILE A 58 -36.12 -50.86 -1.84
N GLY A 59 -37.04 -49.92 -2.11
CA GLY A 59 -36.71 -48.57 -2.52
C GLY A 59 -35.87 -47.81 -1.48
N ILE A 60 -36.26 -47.88 -0.20
CA ILE A 60 -35.50 -47.26 0.91
C ILE A 60 -34.09 -47.87 1.00
N THR A 61 -33.96 -49.19 0.92
CA THR A 61 -32.65 -49.87 0.92
C THR A 61 -31.79 -49.40 -0.26
N ALA A 62 -32.35 -49.26 -1.45
CA ALA A 62 -31.63 -48.77 -2.62
C ALA A 62 -31.16 -47.30 -2.48
N TYR A 63 -31.95 -46.44 -1.86
CA TYR A 63 -31.54 -45.06 -1.56
C TYR A 63 -30.45 -45.01 -0.47
N LEU A 64 -30.44 -45.93 0.49
CA LEU A 64 -29.33 -46.07 1.45
C LEU A 64 -28.04 -46.56 0.76
N VAL A 65 -28.15 -47.49 -0.20
CA VAL A 65 -27.02 -47.93 -1.04
C VAL A 65 -26.51 -46.76 -1.88
N THR A 66 -27.41 -45.97 -2.48
CA THR A 66 -27.07 -44.75 -3.22
C THR A 66 -26.22 -43.80 -2.37
N ILE A 67 -26.64 -43.53 -1.13
CA ILE A 67 -25.89 -42.67 -0.21
C ILE A 67 -24.50 -43.25 0.05
N THR A 68 -24.42 -44.55 0.35
CA THR A 68 -23.16 -45.24 0.63
C THR A 68 -22.19 -45.19 -0.56
N VAL A 69 -22.66 -45.54 -1.75
CA VAL A 69 -21.87 -45.52 -2.99
C VAL A 69 -21.40 -44.10 -3.33
N THR A 70 -22.25 -43.10 -3.11
CA THR A 70 -21.91 -41.69 -3.32
C THR A 70 -20.82 -41.23 -2.35
N ARG A 71 -20.90 -41.65 -1.07
CA ARG A 71 -19.88 -41.34 -0.06
C ARG A 71 -18.52 -41.97 -0.36
N LEU A 72 -18.49 -43.15 -0.99
CA LEU A 72 -17.28 -43.82 -1.47
C LEU A 72 -16.63 -43.12 -2.68
N GLY A 73 -17.12 -41.95 -3.11
CA GLY A 73 -16.56 -41.17 -4.21
C GLY A 73 -17.10 -41.55 -5.60
N ARG A 74 -17.91 -42.62 -5.71
CA ARG A 74 -18.51 -43.05 -6.98
C ARG A 74 -19.82 -42.32 -7.26
N VAL A 75 -19.75 -41.00 -7.40
CA VAL A 75 -20.92 -40.10 -7.47
C VAL A 75 -21.84 -40.41 -8.66
N ASN A 76 -21.30 -40.58 -9.87
CA ASN A 76 -22.12 -40.91 -11.04
C ASN A 76 -22.85 -42.26 -10.88
N LEU A 77 -22.19 -43.25 -10.27
CA LEU A 77 -22.79 -44.56 -10.03
C LEU A 77 -23.94 -44.45 -9.01
N GLY A 78 -23.74 -43.69 -7.94
CA GLY A 78 -24.82 -43.37 -6.99
C GLY A 78 -26.00 -42.68 -7.67
N GLY A 79 -25.74 -41.69 -8.52
CA GLY A 79 -26.79 -41.02 -9.29
C GLY A 79 -27.55 -41.97 -10.23
N PHE A 80 -26.89 -42.89 -10.92
CA PHE A 80 -27.56 -43.90 -11.74
C PHE A 80 -28.42 -44.85 -10.91
N ILE A 81 -27.96 -45.30 -9.74
CA ILE A 81 -28.76 -46.14 -8.84
C ILE A 81 -30.01 -45.36 -8.41
N LEU A 82 -29.85 -44.12 -7.95
CA LEU A 82 -30.96 -43.25 -7.57
C LEU A 82 -32.01 -43.14 -8.68
N ILE A 83 -31.58 -42.81 -9.89
CA ILE A 83 -32.45 -42.62 -11.06
C ILE A 83 -33.13 -43.92 -11.46
N THR A 84 -32.41 -45.05 -11.42
CA THR A 84 -32.98 -46.37 -11.73
C THR A 84 -34.16 -46.69 -10.80
N PHE A 85 -34.03 -46.40 -9.51
CA PHE A 85 -35.10 -46.62 -8.52
C PHE A 85 -36.21 -45.57 -8.56
N ILE A 86 -36.04 -44.48 -9.31
CA ILE A 86 -37.12 -43.54 -9.68
C ILE A 86 -37.87 -44.04 -10.93
N ILE A 87 -37.15 -44.58 -11.92
CA ILE A 87 -37.73 -45.07 -13.19
C ILE A 87 -38.52 -46.37 -12.98
N LEU A 88 -37.99 -47.32 -12.22
CA LEU A 88 -38.57 -48.67 -12.12
C LEU A 88 -40.03 -48.66 -11.62
N PRO A 89 -40.41 -47.93 -10.55
CA PRO A 89 -41.80 -47.85 -10.10
C PRO A 89 -42.73 -47.15 -11.09
N ILE A 90 -42.19 -46.32 -12.00
CA ILE A 90 -42.97 -45.63 -13.05
C ILE A 90 -43.26 -46.59 -14.22
N LEU A 91 -42.31 -47.47 -14.57
CA LEU A 91 -42.49 -48.43 -15.65
C LEU A 91 -43.33 -49.65 -15.24
N ALA A 92 -43.27 -50.08 -13.97
CA ALA A 92 -43.96 -51.30 -13.52
C ALA A 92 -45.49 -51.30 -13.76
N PRO A 93 -46.24 -50.22 -13.50
CA PRO A 93 -47.67 -50.16 -13.81
C PRO A 93 -47.97 -50.32 -15.31
N ILE A 94 -47.10 -49.85 -16.21
CA ILE A 94 -47.28 -49.98 -17.66
C ILE A 94 -47.25 -51.45 -18.09
N ILE A 95 -46.37 -52.23 -17.47
CA ILE A 95 -46.19 -53.67 -17.76
C ILE A 95 -47.39 -54.47 -17.24
N ILE A 96 -47.90 -54.13 -16.05
CA ILE A 96 -48.89 -54.94 -15.33
C ILE A 96 -50.33 -54.50 -15.65
N ALA A 97 -50.56 -53.19 -15.85
CA ALA A 97 -51.86 -52.61 -16.14
C ALA A 97 -51.90 -52.14 -17.60
N ALA A 98 -52.48 -52.97 -18.47
CA ALA A 98 -52.56 -52.72 -19.91
C ALA A 98 -53.58 -51.63 -20.32
N SER A 99 -54.12 -50.84 -19.38
CA SER A 99 -55.05 -49.75 -19.71
C SER A 99 -54.28 -48.46 -20.05
N PRO A 100 -54.26 -48.02 -21.33
CA PRO A 100 -53.51 -46.84 -21.76
C PRO A 100 -54.13 -45.52 -21.26
N THR A 101 -55.32 -45.58 -20.67
CA THR A 101 -56.09 -44.44 -20.18
C THR A 101 -55.91 -44.17 -18.68
N SER A 102 -55.18 -45.04 -17.96
CA SER A 102 -54.90 -44.82 -16.55
C SER A 102 -53.90 -43.68 -16.38
N PRO A 103 -54.17 -42.68 -15.53
CA PRO A 103 -53.18 -41.64 -15.24
C PRO A 103 -51.85 -42.22 -14.73
N LEU A 104 -51.89 -43.37 -14.05
CA LEU A 104 -50.71 -44.01 -13.43
C LEU A 104 -49.77 -44.71 -14.43
N THR A 105 -50.22 -45.00 -15.66
CA THR A 105 -49.39 -45.60 -16.72
C THR A 105 -48.78 -44.56 -17.65
N SER A 106 -48.95 -43.29 -17.31
CA SER A 106 -48.51 -42.16 -18.11
C SER A 106 -46.97 -42.05 -18.19
N PRO A 107 -46.39 -42.02 -19.41
CA PRO A 107 -44.95 -41.83 -19.58
C PRO A 107 -44.45 -40.45 -19.12
N PHE A 108 -45.34 -39.48 -18.85
CA PHE A 108 -44.97 -38.15 -18.37
C PHE A 108 -44.19 -38.18 -17.06
N TYR A 109 -44.43 -39.16 -16.18
CA TYR A 109 -43.73 -39.26 -14.90
C TYR A 109 -42.23 -39.52 -15.07
N LEU A 110 -41.78 -40.09 -16.19
CA LEU A 110 -40.36 -40.31 -16.49
C LEU A 110 -39.56 -39.00 -16.62
N ILE A 111 -40.24 -37.85 -16.78
CA ILE A 111 -39.60 -36.53 -16.75
C ILE A 111 -38.95 -36.26 -15.39
N LEU A 112 -39.53 -36.77 -14.29
CA LEU A 112 -38.94 -36.62 -12.96
C LEU A 112 -37.52 -37.20 -12.90
N ALA A 113 -37.29 -38.35 -13.55
CA ALA A 113 -35.97 -38.97 -13.64
C ALA A 113 -34.96 -38.08 -14.37
N LEU A 114 -35.38 -37.37 -15.42
CA LEU A 114 -34.53 -36.43 -16.17
C LEU A 114 -34.19 -35.18 -15.34
N LEU A 115 -35.16 -34.63 -14.61
CA LEU A 115 -34.93 -33.48 -13.72
C LEU A 115 -33.94 -33.84 -12.61
N VAL A 116 -34.11 -35.02 -11.99
CA VAL A 116 -33.18 -35.52 -10.98
C VAL A 116 -31.80 -35.81 -11.58
N ALA A 117 -31.73 -36.32 -12.82
CA ALA A 117 -30.47 -36.50 -13.53
C ALA A 117 -29.70 -35.19 -13.72
N GLY A 118 -30.39 -34.08 -14.01
CA GLY A 118 -29.75 -32.76 -14.11
C GLY A 118 -29.06 -32.27 -12.86
N LEU A 119 -29.63 -32.61 -11.70
CA LEU A 119 -29.14 -32.20 -10.39
C LEU A 119 -28.00 -33.10 -9.90
N THR A 120 -27.98 -34.37 -10.31
CA THR A 120 -27.13 -35.41 -9.72
C THR A 120 -26.03 -35.91 -10.64
N LEU A 121 -26.23 -35.87 -11.96
CA LEU A 121 -25.29 -36.38 -12.95
C LEU A 121 -24.58 -35.26 -13.73
N ARG A 122 -23.52 -35.65 -14.45
CA ARG A 122 -22.88 -34.79 -15.46
C ARG A 122 -23.86 -34.51 -16.61
N PRO A 123 -23.86 -33.30 -17.22
CA PRO A 123 -24.77 -32.97 -18.29
C PRO A 123 -24.78 -34.00 -19.44
N ALA A 124 -23.61 -34.50 -19.83
CA ALA A 124 -23.51 -35.51 -20.89
C ALA A 124 -24.26 -36.83 -20.58
N LEU A 125 -24.41 -37.20 -19.30
CA LEU A 125 -25.08 -38.43 -18.88
C LEU A 125 -26.60 -38.31 -18.89
N ILE A 126 -27.17 -37.11 -19.01
CA ILE A 126 -28.63 -36.90 -19.14
C ILE A 126 -29.14 -37.60 -20.41
N TRP A 127 -28.36 -37.59 -21.49
CA TRP A 127 -28.69 -38.31 -22.72
C TRP A 127 -28.76 -39.83 -22.53
N VAL A 128 -27.92 -40.37 -21.64
CA VAL A 128 -27.97 -41.79 -21.27
C VAL A 128 -29.26 -42.10 -20.51
N VAL A 129 -29.67 -41.22 -19.59
CA VAL A 129 -30.94 -41.38 -18.86
C VAL A 129 -32.14 -41.27 -19.80
N LEU A 130 -32.12 -40.34 -20.77
CA LEU A 130 -33.15 -40.25 -21.80
C LEU A 130 -33.23 -41.55 -22.61
N ALA A 131 -32.09 -42.09 -23.03
CA ALA A 131 -32.05 -43.36 -23.74
C ALA A 131 -32.63 -44.51 -22.90
N ILE A 132 -32.27 -44.59 -21.61
CA ILE A 132 -32.83 -45.58 -20.68
C ILE A 132 -34.35 -45.42 -20.54
N ASN A 133 -34.86 -44.20 -20.42
CA ASN A 133 -36.30 -43.94 -20.34
C ASN A 133 -37.03 -44.40 -21.61
N VAL A 134 -36.56 -44.00 -22.79
CA VAL A 134 -37.20 -44.33 -24.07
C VAL A 134 -37.15 -45.83 -24.35
N VAL A 135 -35.99 -46.47 -24.13
CA VAL A 135 -35.84 -47.92 -24.32
C VAL A 135 -36.68 -48.68 -23.29
N GLY A 136 -36.65 -48.28 -22.02
CA GLY A 136 -37.44 -48.89 -20.96
C GLY A 136 -38.94 -48.80 -21.22
N LEU A 137 -39.41 -47.65 -21.73
CA LEU A 137 -40.80 -47.45 -22.12
C LEU A 137 -41.21 -48.35 -23.29
N PHE A 138 -40.37 -48.46 -24.32
CA PHE A 138 -40.64 -49.32 -25.47
C PHE A 138 -40.71 -50.80 -25.08
N ILE A 139 -39.81 -51.25 -24.21
CA ILE A 139 -39.83 -52.61 -23.64
C ILE A 139 -41.11 -52.81 -22.83
N ALA A 140 -41.48 -51.85 -21.98
CA ALA A 140 -42.68 -51.95 -21.15
C ALA A 140 -43.96 -52.09 -21.99
N TRP A 141 -44.12 -51.27 -23.03
CA TRP A 141 -45.24 -51.37 -23.97
C TRP A 141 -45.26 -52.69 -24.74
N ASN A 142 -44.10 -53.17 -25.18
CA ASN A 142 -43.99 -54.44 -25.89
C ASN A 142 -44.44 -55.62 -25.01
N ILE A 143 -44.01 -55.66 -23.75
CA ILE A 143 -44.42 -56.70 -22.79
C ILE A 143 -45.92 -56.60 -22.47
N ALA A 144 -46.45 -55.38 -22.33
CA ALA A 144 -47.87 -55.13 -22.08
C ALA A 144 -48.78 -55.45 -23.27
N GLY A 145 -48.23 -55.83 -24.44
CA GLY A 145 -49.00 -56.12 -25.65
C GLY A 145 -49.64 -54.90 -26.27
N VAL A 146 -49.19 -53.68 -25.92
CA VAL A 146 -49.66 -52.44 -26.53
C VAL A 146 -49.12 -52.37 -27.96
N PRO A 147 -49.97 -52.31 -29.00
CA PRO A 147 -49.51 -52.37 -30.37
C PRO A 147 -48.73 -51.10 -30.72
N LEU A 148 -47.41 -51.24 -30.75
CA LEU A 148 -46.46 -50.24 -31.17
C LEU A 148 -46.81 -49.82 -32.61
N PHE A 149 -47.12 -48.54 -32.81
CA PHE A 149 -47.36 -47.93 -34.12
C PHE A 149 -48.65 -48.30 -34.87
N ALA A 150 -49.49 -49.22 -34.37
CA ALA A 150 -50.72 -49.57 -35.09
C ALA A 150 -51.75 -48.42 -35.12
N ASN A 151 -51.73 -47.54 -34.11
CA ASN A 151 -52.60 -46.35 -33.96
C ASN A 151 -51.82 -45.08 -33.55
N ALA A 152 -50.49 -45.02 -33.75
CA ALA A 152 -49.62 -44.00 -33.14
C ALA A 152 -49.84 -42.55 -33.62
N ILE A 153 -50.79 -42.32 -34.53
CA ILE A 153 -51.21 -40.98 -34.97
C ILE A 153 -52.54 -40.55 -34.30
N GLU A 154 -53.30 -41.46 -33.68
CA GLU A 154 -54.54 -41.13 -32.94
C GLU A 154 -54.34 -40.84 -31.44
N THR A 155 -53.24 -41.25 -30.81
CA THR A 155 -52.93 -40.94 -29.39
C THR A 155 -51.91 -39.80 -29.25
N SER A 156 -52.37 -38.56 -29.43
CA SER A 156 -51.57 -37.33 -29.25
C SER A 156 -50.82 -37.24 -27.91
N LEU A 157 -51.29 -37.94 -26.87
CA LEU A 157 -50.76 -37.85 -25.50
C LEU A 157 -49.44 -38.59 -25.27
N GLU A 158 -49.25 -39.79 -25.83
CA GLU A 158 -48.03 -40.58 -25.64
C GLU A 158 -46.86 -40.04 -26.47
N ALA A 159 -47.15 -39.63 -27.72
CA ALA A 159 -46.20 -38.92 -28.56
C ALA A 159 -45.77 -37.59 -27.92
N ALA A 160 -46.72 -36.84 -27.31
CA ALA A 160 -46.40 -35.64 -26.54
C ALA A 160 -45.52 -35.94 -25.31
N ALA A 161 -45.68 -37.08 -24.65
CA ALA A 161 -44.83 -37.46 -23.51
C ALA A 161 -43.38 -37.76 -23.92
N ILE A 162 -43.15 -38.45 -25.05
CA ILE A 162 -41.79 -38.68 -25.58
C ILE A 162 -41.17 -37.35 -26.00
N PHE A 163 -41.92 -36.50 -26.71
CA PHE A 163 -41.45 -35.18 -27.12
C PHE A 163 -41.10 -34.31 -25.90
N LEU A 164 -41.93 -34.32 -24.86
CA LEU A 164 -41.68 -33.58 -23.63
C LEU A 164 -40.48 -34.13 -22.86
N GLN A 165 -40.23 -35.44 -22.89
CA GLN A 165 -39.01 -36.02 -22.32
C GLN A 165 -37.75 -35.55 -23.06
N ILE A 166 -37.77 -35.49 -24.39
CA ILE A 166 -36.65 -34.94 -25.18
C ILE A 166 -36.45 -33.46 -24.81
N GLY A 167 -37.54 -32.68 -24.75
CA GLY A 167 -37.50 -31.28 -24.33
C GLY A 167 -36.96 -31.08 -22.92
N ALA A 168 -37.38 -31.89 -21.96
CA ALA A 168 -36.89 -31.88 -20.59
C ALA A 168 -35.40 -32.24 -20.53
N ALA A 169 -34.97 -33.29 -21.23
CA ALA A 169 -33.57 -33.68 -21.30
C ALA A 169 -32.69 -32.55 -21.88
N LEU A 170 -33.15 -31.90 -22.96
CA LEU A 170 -32.47 -30.76 -23.56
C LEU A 170 -32.39 -29.57 -22.59
N PHE A 171 -33.51 -29.20 -21.96
CA PHE A 171 -33.57 -28.10 -21.02
C PHE A 171 -32.63 -28.33 -19.82
N THR A 172 -32.67 -29.54 -19.26
CA THR A 172 -31.82 -29.95 -18.15
C THR A 172 -30.34 -29.99 -18.56
N PHE A 173 -30.02 -30.44 -19.78
CA PHE A 173 -28.66 -30.44 -20.32
C PHE A 173 -28.10 -29.02 -20.48
N VAL A 174 -28.86 -28.14 -21.15
CA VAL A 174 -28.48 -26.75 -21.38
C VAL A 174 -28.35 -26.00 -20.06
N GLY A 175 -29.31 -26.16 -19.15
CA GLY A 175 -29.25 -25.61 -17.80
C GLY A 175 -27.99 -26.06 -17.05
N GLY A 176 -27.71 -27.36 -17.03
CA GLY A 176 -26.50 -27.91 -16.40
C GLY A 176 -25.20 -27.36 -17.01
N LYS A 177 -25.13 -27.22 -18.33
CA LYS A 177 -23.96 -26.63 -19.03
C LYS A 177 -23.75 -25.16 -18.70
N ILE A 178 -24.83 -24.36 -18.69
CA ILE A 178 -24.77 -22.93 -18.35
C ILE A 178 -24.34 -22.76 -16.90
N THR A 179 -24.94 -23.49 -15.96
CA THR A 179 -24.58 -23.42 -14.54
C THR A 179 -23.14 -23.84 -14.29
N ASP A 180 -22.66 -24.89 -14.97
CA ASP A 180 -21.25 -25.30 -14.87
C ASP A 180 -20.30 -24.21 -15.41
N GLY A 181 -20.63 -23.59 -16.55
CA GLY A 181 -19.85 -22.48 -17.11
C GLY A 181 -19.82 -21.25 -16.19
N ALA A 182 -20.97 -20.81 -15.70
CA ALA A 182 -21.10 -19.67 -14.80
C ALA A 182 -20.35 -19.90 -13.47
N LEU A 183 -20.39 -21.12 -12.92
CA LEU A 183 -19.65 -21.45 -11.71
C LEU A 183 -18.14 -21.42 -11.95
N GLN A 184 -17.67 -21.93 -13.09
CA GLN A 184 -16.24 -21.88 -13.45
C GLN A 184 -15.76 -20.43 -13.65
N GLU A 185 -16.55 -19.59 -14.31
CA GLU A 185 -16.24 -18.18 -14.48
C GLU A 185 -16.21 -17.43 -13.14
N ALA A 186 -17.20 -17.65 -12.28
CA ALA A 186 -17.22 -17.08 -10.93
C ALA A 186 -16.00 -17.51 -10.08
N ARG A 187 -15.58 -18.78 -10.21
CA ARG A 187 -14.37 -19.29 -9.56
C ARG A 187 -13.11 -18.58 -10.08
N ARG A 188 -12.97 -18.41 -11.40
CA ARG A 188 -11.84 -17.69 -12.01
C ARG A 188 -11.76 -16.25 -11.53
N LEU A 189 -12.87 -15.51 -11.59
CA LEU A 189 -12.94 -14.14 -11.11
C LEU A 189 -12.59 -14.02 -9.62
N ARG A 190 -13.04 -14.98 -8.81
CA ARG A 190 -12.70 -15.02 -7.38
C ARG A 190 -11.22 -15.27 -7.14
N GLU A 191 -10.60 -16.13 -7.95
CA GLU A 191 -9.17 -16.44 -7.83
C GLU A 191 -8.32 -15.24 -8.29
N ASP A 192 -8.68 -14.60 -9.40
CA ASP A 192 -8.05 -13.36 -9.87
C ASP A 192 -8.15 -12.25 -8.83
N ALA A 193 -9.31 -12.08 -8.19
CA ALA A 193 -9.53 -11.12 -7.12
C ALA A 193 -8.68 -11.44 -5.87
N ARG A 194 -8.48 -12.72 -5.54
CA ARG A 194 -7.60 -13.13 -4.43
C ARG A 194 -6.13 -12.82 -4.75
N GLN A 195 -5.69 -13.10 -5.98
CA GLN A 195 -4.33 -12.83 -6.40
C GLN A 195 -4.02 -11.33 -6.42
N SER A 196 -4.94 -10.51 -6.92
CA SER A 196 -4.77 -9.05 -6.91
C SER A 196 -4.73 -8.49 -5.48
N ALA A 197 -5.58 -8.98 -4.59
CA ALA A 197 -5.56 -8.62 -3.17
C ALA A 197 -4.24 -9.03 -2.48
N ALA A 198 -3.73 -10.23 -2.76
CA ALA A 198 -2.44 -10.69 -2.22
C ALA A 198 -1.28 -9.82 -2.73
N ARG A 199 -1.27 -9.47 -4.02
CA ARG A 199 -0.25 -8.59 -4.61
C ARG A 199 -0.28 -7.18 -4.03
N LEU A 200 -1.47 -6.63 -3.77
CA LEU A 200 -1.61 -5.34 -3.09
C LEU A 200 -1.07 -5.38 -1.67
N ALA A 201 -1.35 -6.46 -0.93
CA ALA A 201 -0.83 -6.62 0.43
C ALA A 201 0.71 -6.70 0.45
N GLU A 202 1.31 -7.45 -0.49
CA GLU A 202 2.77 -7.53 -0.63
C GLU A 202 3.39 -6.16 -0.99
N LEU A 203 2.77 -5.44 -1.92
CA LEU A 203 3.26 -4.12 -2.33
C LEU A 203 3.17 -3.11 -1.18
N ASN A 204 2.07 -3.12 -0.41
CA ASN A 204 1.91 -2.27 0.76
C ASN A 204 2.95 -2.58 1.83
N ALA A 205 3.20 -3.85 2.15
CA ALA A 205 4.23 -4.23 3.12
C ALA A 205 5.64 -3.79 2.68
N SER A 206 5.94 -3.90 1.37
CA SER A 206 7.20 -3.39 0.81
C SER A 206 7.29 -1.86 0.91
N LEU A 207 6.22 -1.14 0.59
CA LEU A 207 6.18 0.32 0.70
C LEU A 207 6.35 0.80 2.14
N GLU A 208 5.68 0.17 3.10
CA GLU A 208 5.85 0.46 4.53
C GLU A 208 7.30 0.27 4.98
N THR A 209 7.94 -0.81 4.54
CA THR A 209 9.36 -1.07 4.82
C THR A 209 10.26 0.01 4.22
N GLN A 210 10.02 0.40 2.97
CA GLN A 210 10.79 1.47 2.31
C GLN A 210 10.61 2.81 3.00
N VAL A 211 9.38 3.17 3.39
CA VAL A 211 9.08 4.39 4.13
C VAL A 211 9.79 4.39 5.47
N ALA A 212 9.76 3.28 6.22
CA ALA A 212 10.47 3.16 7.48
C ALA A 212 12.00 3.33 7.30
N GLN A 213 12.58 2.69 6.29
CA GLN A 213 14.01 2.81 5.97
C GLN A 213 14.39 4.25 5.58
N ARG A 214 13.62 4.89 4.71
CA ARG A 214 13.84 6.29 4.30
C ARG A 214 13.71 7.25 5.47
N THR A 215 12.72 7.05 6.33
CA THR A 215 12.50 7.87 7.52
C THR A 215 13.68 7.75 8.49
N ALA A 216 14.15 6.52 8.76
CA ALA A 216 15.32 6.30 9.62
C ALA A 216 16.61 6.89 9.03
N ALA A 217 16.82 6.76 7.72
CA ALA A 217 17.96 7.34 7.03
C ALA A 217 17.95 8.88 7.08
N LEU A 218 16.78 9.50 6.86
CA LEU A 218 16.60 10.95 6.96
C LEU A 218 16.82 11.45 8.38
N GLN A 219 16.29 10.76 9.40
CA GLN A 219 16.55 11.12 10.80
C GLN A 219 18.04 11.05 11.15
N THR A 220 18.75 10.05 10.62
CA THR A 220 20.20 9.92 10.83
C THR A 220 20.95 11.06 10.15
N ALA A 221 20.59 11.39 8.90
CA ALA A 221 21.19 12.51 8.16
C ALA A 221 20.92 13.86 8.83
N LEU A 222 19.72 14.09 9.35
CA LEU A 222 19.38 15.31 10.09
C LEU A 222 20.22 15.45 11.36
N ARG A 223 20.39 14.37 12.14
CA ARG A 223 21.27 14.38 13.32
C ARG A 223 22.72 14.71 12.96
N ASP A 224 23.23 14.14 11.88
CA ASP A 224 24.60 14.46 11.41
C ASP A 224 24.73 15.93 10.98
N LEU A 225 23.73 16.47 10.29
CA LEU A 225 23.70 17.89 9.93
C LEU A 225 23.62 18.81 11.16
N GLU A 226 22.82 18.47 12.16
CA GLU A 226 22.73 19.21 13.42
C GLU A 226 24.07 19.21 14.16
N LEU A 227 24.76 18.07 14.21
CA LEU A 227 26.10 17.97 14.81
C LEU A 227 27.12 18.82 14.05
N ARG A 228 27.11 18.78 12.71
CA ARG A 228 28.01 19.61 11.89
C ARG A 228 27.71 21.09 12.05
N ALA A 229 26.44 21.48 12.12
CA ALA A 229 26.05 22.87 12.33
C ALA A 229 26.47 23.39 13.72
N ALA A 230 26.33 22.56 14.76
CA ALA A 230 26.79 22.88 16.10
C ALA A 230 28.32 23.04 16.16
N GLU A 231 29.06 22.16 15.48
CA GLU A 231 30.52 22.26 15.40
C GLU A 231 30.97 23.50 14.63
N GLN A 232 30.32 23.80 13.51
CA GLN A 232 30.57 25.04 12.76
C GLN A 232 30.30 26.29 13.62
N ALA A 233 29.20 26.32 14.37
CA ALA A 233 28.89 27.42 15.27
C ALA A 233 29.95 27.58 16.36
N ARG A 234 30.46 26.47 16.91
CA ARG A 234 31.55 26.47 17.90
C ARG A 234 32.83 27.06 17.32
N LEU A 235 33.25 26.61 16.14
CA LEU A 235 34.45 27.11 15.47
C LEU A 235 34.34 28.61 15.13
N LEU A 236 33.16 29.07 14.69
CA LEU A 236 32.93 30.49 14.43
C LEU A 236 33.02 31.33 15.71
N ALA A 237 32.44 30.84 16.81
CA ALA A 237 32.53 31.53 18.11
C ALA A 237 33.97 31.61 18.62
N GLU A 238 34.75 30.54 18.47
CA GLU A 238 36.19 30.53 18.81
C GLU A 238 36.98 31.51 17.93
N ASN A 239 36.71 31.53 16.62
CA ASN A 239 37.36 32.47 15.72
C ASN A 239 37.06 33.92 16.09
N GLU A 240 35.80 34.24 16.44
CA GLU A 240 35.44 35.60 16.86
C GLU A 240 36.11 35.99 18.17
N GLN A 241 36.22 35.07 19.14
CA GLN A 241 36.99 35.30 20.37
C GLN A 241 38.47 35.58 20.08
N GLN A 242 39.10 34.79 19.21
CA GLN A 242 40.48 35.03 18.79
C GLN A 242 40.64 36.39 18.10
N ARG A 243 39.71 36.76 17.21
CA ARG A 243 39.71 38.07 16.54
C ARG A 243 39.54 39.22 17.53
N GLN A 244 38.69 39.05 18.55
CA GLN A 244 38.52 40.05 19.59
C GLN A 244 39.78 40.22 20.44
N ALA A 245 40.40 39.13 20.89
CA ALA A 245 41.67 39.19 21.62
C ALA A 245 42.79 39.85 20.78
N ILE A 246 42.84 39.57 19.47
CA ILE A 246 43.77 40.26 18.56
C ILE A 246 43.46 41.76 18.47
N ARG A 247 42.17 42.15 18.39
CA ARG A 247 41.76 43.57 18.38
C ARG A 247 42.16 44.29 19.66
N GLU A 248 41.94 43.70 20.83
CA GLU A 248 42.36 44.26 22.13
C GLU A 248 43.88 44.45 22.22
N LEU A 249 44.67 43.65 21.49
CA LEU A 249 46.13 43.78 21.41
C LEU A 249 46.62 44.77 20.33
N SER A 250 45.73 45.38 19.55
CA SER A 250 46.06 46.11 18.31
C SER A 250 45.74 47.61 18.33
N VAL A 251 46.33 48.37 19.25
CA VAL A 251 47.24 49.52 19.00
C VAL A 251 47.47 50.27 20.33
N PRO A 252 48.69 50.26 20.88
CA PRO A 252 48.98 51.01 22.09
C PRO A 252 49.38 52.46 21.77
N VAL A 253 48.69 53.41 22.40
CA VAL A 253 49.23 54.76 22.60
C VAL A 253 50.24 54.66 23.73
N LEU A 254 51.51 54.84 23.43
CA LEU A 254 52.63 54.54 24.33
C LEU A 254 53.26 55.83 24.87
N PRO A 255 53.48 55.96 26.18
CA PRO A 255 54.31 57.03 26.72
C PRO A 255 55.78 56.77 26.40
N VAL A 256 56.44 57.76 25.79
CA VAL A 256 57.90 57.72 25.49
C VAL A 256 58.70 58.71 26.33
N ARG A 257 58.03 59.72 26.91
CA ARG A 257 58.58 60.69 27.87
C ARG A 257 57.46 61.16 28.80
N ASP A 258 57.82 61.81 29.91
CA ASP A 258 56.88 62.32 30.93
C ASP A 258 55.72 63.15 30.36
N THR A 259 55.90 63.79 29.21
CA THR A 259 54.89 64.64 28.56
C THR A 259 54.63 64.29 27.08
N THR A 260 55.16 63.17 26.59
CA THR A 260 55.08 62.79 25.16
C THR A 260 54.51 61.39 24.98
N LEU A 261 53.41 61.29 24.22
CA LEU A 261 52.81 60.04 23.77
C LEU A 261 53.17 59.76 22.31
N VAL A 262 53.28 58.47 21.96
CA VAL A 262 53.45 58.00 20.57
C VAL A 262 52.32 57.06 20.21
N MET A 263 51.75 57.29 19.03
CA MET A 263 50.65 56.51 18.46
C MET A 263 51.07 56.00 17.07
N PRO A 264 51.55 54.75 16.96
CA PRO A 264 51.94 54.18 15.67
C PRO A 264 50.71 53.70 14.90
N LEU A 265 50.60 54.15 13.65
CA LEU A 265 49.56 53.75 12.71
C LEU A 265 50.14 52.67 11.77
N ILE A 266 49.71 51.42 11.96
CA ILE A 266 50.22 50.26 11.24
C ILE A 266 49.10 49.54 10.49
N GLY A 267 49.31 49.33 9.18
CA GLY A 267 48.43 48.53 8.32
C GLY A 267 47.30 49.34 7.68
N ALA A 268 46.32 48.64 7.10
CA ALA A 268 45.11 49.28 6.61
C ALA A 268 44.30 49.83 7.81
N ILE A 269 43.93 51.10 7.72
CA ILE A 269 43.10 51.78 8.73
C ILE A 269 41.72 51.97 8.12
N ASP A 270 40.70 51.39 8.76
CA ASP A 270 39.32 51.69 8.46
C ASP A 270 38.75 52.68 9.48
N SER A 271 37.54 53.18 9.21
CA SER A 271 36.88 54.20 10.04
C SER A 271 36.64 53.74 11.48
N THR A 272 36.35 52.45 11.70
CA THR A 272 36.07 51.89 13.03
C THR A 272 37.34 51.88 13.85
N ARG A 273 38.42 51.33 13.28
CA ARG A 273 39.72 51.29 13.94
C ARG A 273 40.24 52.68 14.24
N LEU A 274 40.06 53.64 13.33
CA LEU A 274 40.45 55.03 13.56
C LEU A 274 39.67 55.68 14.72
N SER A 275 38.39 55.37 14.86
CA SER A 275 37.56 55.87 15.98
C SER A 275 38.04 55.32 17.31
N ASP A 276 38.25 53.99 17.40
CA ASP A 276 38.72 53.34 18.63
C ASP A 276 40.09 53.92 19.04
N MET A 277 40.97 54.10 18.06
CA MET A 277 42.29 54.69 18.23
C MET A 277 42.26 56.16 18.70
N GLN A 278 41.30 56.95 18.22
CA GLN A 278 41.10 58.33 18.67
C GLN A 278 40.64 58.39 20.13
N GLU A 279 39.66 57.57 20.50
CA GLU A 279 39.14 57.49 21.87
C GLU A 279 40.26 57.13 22.84
N HIS A 280 41.00 56.06 22.55
CA HIS A 280 42.14 55.64 23.38
C HIS A 280 43.24 56.72 23.46
N ALA A 281 43.53 57.45 22.36
CA ALA A 281 44.52 58.52 22.39
C ALA A 281 44.09 59.70 23.26
N LEU A 282 42.83 60.10 23.20
CA LEU A 282 42.30 61.19 24.03
C LEU A 282 42.22 60.80 25.51
N GLU A 283 41.80 59.56 25.81
CA GLU A 283 41.83 59.02 27.18
C GLU A 283 43.24 58.99 27.76
N GLN A 284 44.23 58.53 26.98
CA GLN A 284 45.63 58.52 27.42
C GLN A 284 46.18 59.94 27.60
N ILE A 285 45.81 60.90 26.75
CA ILE A 285 46.17 62.32 26.93
C ILE A 285 45.63 62.85 28.26
N GLU A 286 44.37 62.58 28.57
CA GLU A 286 43.74 62.99 29.83
C GLU A 286 44.44 62.35 31.04
N GLN A 287 44.65 61.03 31.00
CA GLN A 287 45.23 60.28 32.11
C GLN A 287 46.70 60.66 32.38
N THR A 288 47.48 60.93 31.34
CA THR A 288 48.92 61.20 31.47
C THR A 288 49.26 62.70 31.53
N GLY A 289 48.32 63.59 31.18
CA GLY A 289 48.59 65.02 31.07
C GLY A 289 49.61 65.34 29.97
N ALA A 290 49.67 64.51 28.93
CA ALA A 290 50.63 64.67 27.84
C ALA A 290 50.51 66.05 27.18
N ARG A 291 51.64 66.66 26.85
CA ARG A 291 51.69 67.95 26.12
C ARG A 291 51.95 67.75 24.64
N GLU A 292 52.41 66.56 24.27
CA GLU A 292 52.79 66.20 22.92
C GLU A 292 52.24 64.81 22.56
N LEU A 293 51.53 64.72 21.43
CA LEU A 293 51.11 63.46 20.83
C LEU A 293 51.81 63.32 19.47
N LEU A 294 52.60 62.27 19.31
CA LEU A 294 53.32 61.96 18.08
C LEU A 294 52.64 60.80 17.36
N ILE A 295 52.05 61.09 16.21
CA ILE A 295 51.39 60.10 15.37
C ILE A 295 52.36 59.65 14.28
N ASP A 296 52.69 58.35 14.27
CA ASP A 296 53.60 57.77 13.28
C ASP A 296 52.81 57.07 12.17
N VAL A 297 52.81 57.68 10.97
CA VAL A 297 52.13 57.16 9.77
C VAL A 297 53.04 56.31 8.88
N THR A 298 54.26 55.96 9.32
CA THR A 298 55.23 55.19 8.51
C THR A 298 54.65 53.87 7.98
N GLY A 299 53.75 53.25 8.76
CA GLY A 299 53.10 51.96 8.48
C GLY A 299 51.77 52.05 7.72
N VAL A 300 51.35 53.24 7.28
CA VAL A 300 50.08 53.45 6.55
C VAL A 300 50.37 53.55 5.04
N PRO A 301 49.98 52.55 4.23
CA PRO A 301 50.33 52.52 2.81
C PRO A 301 49.49 53.49 1.96
N VAL A 302 48.23 53.76 2.35
CA VAL A 302 47.30 54.63 1.63
C VAL A 302 46.44 55.38 2.64
N ILE A 303 46.22 56.68 2.43
CA ILE A 303 45.28 57.50 3.20
C ILE A 303 44.13 57.90 2.28
N ASP A 304 42.89 57.59 2.68
CA ASP A 304 41.68 58.05 2.01
C ASP A 304 41.08 59.30 2.70
N THR A 305 39.98 59.81 2.14
CA THR A 305 39.26 60.97 2.69
C THR A 305 38.75 60.74 4.12
N GLN A 306 38.34 59.52 4.48
CA GLN A 306 37.82 59.24 5.82
C GLN A 306 38.93 59.21 6.86
N VAL A 307 40.06 58.55 6.54
CA VAL A 307 41.24 58.50 7.39
C VAL A 307 41.83 59.90 7.58
N ALA A 308 41.94 60.68 6.50
CA ALA A 308 42.41 62.06 6.58
C ALA A 308 41.54 62.94 7.49
N LYS A 309 40.21 62.84 7.34
CA LYS A 309 39.26 63.59 8.17
C LYS A 309 39.35 63.18 9.64
N GLY A 310 39.45 61.89 9.94
CA GLY A 310 39.59 61.42 11.31
C GLY A 310 40.90 61.89 11.96
N LEU A 311 42.02 61.89 11.23
CA LEU A 311 43.28 62.43 11.76
C LEU A 311 43.18 63.92 12.10
N ILE A 312 42.49 64.72 11.29
CA ILE A 312 42.24 66.13 11.60
C ILE A 312 41.39 66.27 12.86
N GLN A 313 40.31 65.48 12.99
CA GLN A 313 39.46 65.51 14.17
C GLN A 313 40.23 65.15 15.45
N LEU A 314 41.12 64.16 15.38
CA LEU A 314 42.02 63.83 16.49
C LEU A 314 42.93 65.00 16.86
N VAL A 315 43.54 65.64 15.86
CA VAL A 315 44.42 66.81 16.06
C VAL A 315 43.65 67.94 16.74
N GLU A 316 42.45 68.25 16.27
CA GLU A 316 41.61 69.30 16.83
C GLU A 316 41.20 68.98 18.27
N ALA A 317 40.76 67.76 18.53
CA ALA A 317 40.38 67.30 19.86
C ALA A 317 41.58 67.33 20.83
N ALA A 318 42.73 66.79 20.43
CA ALA A 318 43.96 66.83 21.24
C ALA A 318 44.41 68.28 21.52
N ARG A 319 44.27 69.19 20.55
CA ARG A 319 44.58 70.62 20.72
C ARG A 319 43.65 71.28 21.74
N LEU A 320 42.36 70.97 21.73
CA LEU A 320 41.41 71.45 22.74
C LEU A 320 41.77 70.95 24.15
N MET A 321 42.36 69.76 24.25
CA MET A 321 42.91 69.19 25.49
C MET A 321 44.30 69.77 25.86
N GLY A 322 44.81 70.77 25.14
CA GLY A 322 46.11 71.38 25.40
C GLY A 322 47.32 70.58 24.93
N THR A 323 47.11 69.53 24.11
CA THR A 323 48.15 68.68 23.56
C THR A 323 48.53 69.13 22.14
N ARG A 324 49.83 69.27 21.89
CA ARG A 324 50.37 69.56 20.55
C ARG A 324 50.54 68.26 19.78
N VAL A 325 49.93 68.16 18.60
CA VAL A 325 50.07 66.97 17.75
C VAL A 325 51.19 67.16 16.73
N MET A 326 52.01 66.12 16.59
CA MET A 326 53.09 66.02 15.61
C MET A 326 52.87 64.79 14.75
N LEU A 327 53.16 64.91 13.45
CA LEU A 327 53.04 63.80 12.50
C LEU A 327 54.45 63.37 12.04
N ALA A 328 54.76 62.09 12.10
CA ALA A 328 56.02 61.54 11.60
C ALA A 328 55.80 60.46 10.54
N GLY A 329 56.75 60.33 9.61
CA GLY A 329 56.77 59.20 8.68
C GLY A 329 55.87 59.36 7.46
N ILE A 330 55.53 60.59 7.07
CA ILE A 330 54.73 60.84 5.86
C ILE A 330 55.53 60.45 4.62
N ARG A 331 55.04 59.46 3.87
CA ARG A 331 55.61 59.07 2.58
C ARG A 331 55.23 60.08 1.49
N PRO A 332 56.04 60.28 0.44
CA PRO A 332 55.74 61.23 -0.65
C PRO A 332 54.36 61.04 -1.27
N GLU A 333 53.92 59.80 -1.46
CA GLU A 333 52.64 59.45 -2.07
C GLU A 333 51.46 59.83 -1.16
N VAL A 334 51.64 59.67 0.16
CA VAL A 334 50.67 60.06 1.18
C VAL A 334 50.57 61.59 1.28
N ALA A 335 51.71 62.29 1.23
CA ALA A 335 51.75 63.75 1.23
C ALA A 335 51.00 64.34 0.02
N GLN A 336 51.21 63.79 -1.18
CA GLN A 336 50.47 64.19 -2.39
C GLN A 336 48.97 63.96 -2.23
N THR A 337 48.59 62.83 -1.64
CA THR A 337 47.18 62.50 -1.41
C THR A 337 46.55 63.49 -0.43
N LEU A 338 47.17 63.77 0.72
CA LEU A 338 46.67 64.74 1.71
C LEU A 338 46.48 66.14 1.11
N VAL A 339 47.41 66.59 0.26
CA VAL A 339 47.29 67.87 -0.47
C VAL A 339 46.13 67.82 -1.46
N SER A 340 46.00 66.73 -2.23
CA SER A 340 44.90 66.57 -3.20
C SER A 340 43.51 66.53 -2.56
N LEU A 341 43.44 66.07 -1.30
CA LEU A 341 42.22 66.02 -0.51
C LEU A 341 41.88 67.37 0.17
N GLY A 342 42.72 68.39 0.00
CA GLY A 342 42.50 69.72 0.56
C GLY A 342 42.68 69.79 2.08
N VAL A 343 43.47 68.87 2.66
CA VAL A 343 43.74 68.81 4.10
C VAL A 343 44.73 69.92 4.48
N ASP A 344 44.31 70.85 5.34
CA ASP A 344 45.17 71.90 5.88
C ASP A 344 46.00 71.38 7.07
N LEU A 345 47.29 71.14 6.84
CA LEU A 345 48.25 70.71 7.85
C LEU A 345 49.09 71.88 8.39
N SER A 346 48.77 73.14 8.08
CA SER A 346 49.55 74.32 8.49
C SER A 346 49.73 74.45 10.01
N SER A 347 48.81 73.87 10.78
CA SER A 347 48.81 73.86 12.24
C SER A 347 49.49 72.64 12.87
N ILE A 348 49.95 71.67 12.06
CA ILE A 348 50.56 70.41 12.51
C ILE A 348 52.05 70.39 12.13
N ARG A 349 52.91 70.09 13.10
CA ARG A 349 54.34 69.91 12.82
C ARG A 349 54.59 68.53 12.23
N THR A 350 55.26 68.47 11.09
CA THR A 350 55.55 67.24 10.37
C THR A 350 57.04 66.92 10.39
N PHE A 351 57.36 65.62 10.46
CA PHE A 351 58.72 65.09 10.53
C PHE A 351 58.89 63.92 9.57
N SER A 352 60.08 63.79 9.00
CA SER A 352 60.40 62.68 8.10
C SER A 352 60.50 61.33 8.84
N THR A 353 60.86 61.34 10.14
CA THR A 353 61.01 60.13 10.96
C THR A 353 60.56 60.38 12.39
N LEU A 354 60.13 59.31 13.08
CA LEU A 354 59.77 59.35 14.50
C LEU A 354 60.93 59.86 15.36
N GLN A 355 62.15 59.42 15.03
CA GLN A 355 63.38 59.84 15.72
C GLN A 355 63.63 61.34 15.60
N ALA A 356 63.38 61.93 14.43
CA ALA A 356 63.52 63.38 14.21
C ALA A 356 62.49 64.18 15.03
N ALA A 357 61.27 63.66 15.18
CA ALA A 357 60.25 64.28 16.01
C ALA A 357 60.64 64.23 17.50
N LEU A 358 61.10 63.07 18.00
CA LEU A 358 61.55 62.91 19.38
C LEU A 358 62.84 63.69 19.69
N ALA A 359 63.69 63.95 18.70
CA ALA A 359 64.92 64.72 18.89
C ALA A 359 64.69 66.22 19.16
N GLN A 360 63.47 66.74 18.92
CA GLN A 360 63.14 68.10 19.33
C GLN A 360 63.09 68.20 20.86
N ARG A 361 63.83 69.15 21.42
CA ARG A 361 63.68 69.55 22.83
C ARG A 361 62.55 70.56 22.93
N SER A 362 61.50 70.23 23.69
CA SER A 362 60.40 71.13 24.06
C SER A 362 60.80 72.07 25.19
#